data_AF-A0A5S3QLT8-F1
#
_entry.id   AF-A0A5S3QLT8-F1
#
_cell.length_a   1.000
_cell.length_b   1.000
_cell.length_c   1.000
_cell.angle_alpha   90.00
_cell.angle_beta   90.00
_cell.angle_gamma   90.00
#
_symmetry.space_group_name_H-M   'P 1'
#
loop_
_entity.id
_entity.type
_entity.pdbx_description
1 polymer ?
#
loop_
_entity_poly.entity_id
_entity_poly.type
_entity_poly.pdbx_seq_one_letter_code
_entity_poly.pdbx_strand_id
1 'polypeptide(L)'
;MFRKTIKFVLHLVIIVFLTISTQIGGLVYLITLLLVRNNSPRYRLKRFTTFSLLYLITTILFVPIIAPIFGREKIKKFEYVEARTFMTDLMNRNYVRPELNTSLQKIATGLDKKYPGIKLVYLDANFPFINKFPLLPHLSHSDGKKIDISLIYTDENGKLTNKKPSISGYGVYEGPKPSEYNQIEKCLDKGKWQYDFPRYLTFGIINSELTFSEKATKDLIQEILKQPSTGKLFIEPHLKTRLNMKNQRIRFHGCQAVRHDDHIHFQLK
;
A
#
# COMPACT_ATOMS: atom_id res chain seq x y z
N MET A 1 -16.54 -23.01 33.06
CA MET A 1 -15.81 -21.72 33.09
C MET A 1 -14.85 -21.59 31.90
N PHE A 2 -13.92 -22.53 31.73
CA PHE A 2 -12.90 -22.56 30.66
C PHE A 2 -13.41 -22.29 29.22
N ARG A 3 -14.48 -22.96 28.78
CA ARG A 3 -15.07 -22.76 27.44
C ARG A 3 -15.59 -21.34 27.20
N LYS A 4 -16.12 -20.67 28.24
CA LYS A 4 -16.59 -19.27 28.13
C LYS A 4 -15.40 -18.33 27.98
N THR A 5 -14.34 -18.55 28.75
CA THR A 5 -13.08 -17.80 28.68
C THR A 5 -12.43 -17.91 27.29
N ILE A 6 -12.32 -19.13 26.74
CA ILE A 6 -11.75 -19.33 25.39
C ILE A 6 -12.55 -18.56 24.34
N LYS A 7 -13.89 -18.63 24.39
CA LYS A 7 -14.75 -17.93 23.43
C LYS A 7 -14.56 -16.40 23.52
N PHE A 8 -14.42 -15.88 24.73
CA PHE A 8 -14.14 -14.46 24.94
C PHE A 8 -12.80 -14.06 24.34
N VAL A 9 -11.73 -14.80 24.63
CA VAL A 9 -10.38 -14.55 24.09
C VAL A 9 -10.40 -14.61 22.55
N LEU A 10 -11.10 -15.58 21.96
CA LEU A 10 -11.22 -15.67 20.51
C LEU A 10 -11.90 -14.43 19.90
N HIS A 11 -13.00 -13.96 20.49
CA HIS A 11 -13.65 -12.74 20.01
C HIS A 11 -12.74 -11.52 20.15
N LEU A 12 -11.99 -11.40 21.26
CA LEU A 12 -11.03 -10.33 21.45
C LEU A 12 -9.94 -10.34 20.38
N VAL A 13 -9.36 -11.51 20.08
CA VAL A 13 -8.35 -11.68 19.02
C VAL A 13 -8.91 -11.27 17.66
N ILE A 14 -10.13 -11.69 17.32
CA ILE A 14 -10.80 -11.31 16.07
C ILE A 14 -11.00 -9.79 15.99
N ILE A 15 -11.46 -9.16 17.08
CA ILE A 15 -11.67 -7.70 17.13
C ILE A 15 -10.35 -6.97 16.90
N VAL A 16 -9.29 -7.35 17.62
CA VAL A 16 -7.97 -6.72 17.49
C VAL A 16 -7.42 -6.91 16.08
N PHE A 17 -7.49 -8.13 15.55
CA PHE A 17 -7.02 -8.43 14.19
C PHE A 17 -7.76 -7.60 13.14
N LEU A 18 -9.09 -7.56 13.19
CA LEU A 18 -9.91 -6.79 12.25
C LEU A 18 -9.67 -5.28 12.38
N THR A 19 -9.50 -4.76 13.61
CA THR A 19 -9.18 -3.35 13.85
C THR A 19 -7.80 -2.98 13.31
N ILE A 20 -6.76 -3.76 13.59
CA ILE A 20 -5.40 -3.47 13.09
C ILE A 20 -5.35 -3.58 11.56
N SER A 21 -6.05 -4.56 10.97
CA SER A 21 -6.00 -4.79 9.53
C SER A 21 -6.82 -3.77 8.72
N THR A 22 -7.92 -3.24 9.28
CA THR A 22 -8.91 -2.45 8.52
C THR A 22 -9.34 -1.11 9.15
N GLN A 23 -8.84 -0.78 10.34
CA GLN A 23 -9.27 0.31 11.24
C GLN A 23 -10.70 0.18 11.79
N ILE A 24 -11.67 -0.35 11.02
CA ILE A 24 -13.10 -0.36 11.36
C ILE A 24 -13.65 -1.75 11.72
N GLY A 25 -12.98 -2.82 11.28
CA GLY A 25 -13.56 -4.15 11.23
C GLY A 25 -13.91 -4.72 12.60
N GLY A 26 -13.13 -4.40 13.64
CA GLY A 26 -13.44 -4.82 15.00
C GLY A 26 -14.73 -4.18 15.54
N LEU A 27 -15.00 -2.91 15.21
CA LEU A 27 -16.25 -2.24 15.57
C LEU A 27 -17.44 -2.86 14.84
N VAL A 28 -17.31 -3.12 13.53
CA VAL A 28 -18.36 -3.79 12.75
C VAL A 28 -18.63 -5.20 13.27
N TYR A 29 -17.59 -5.92 13.68
CA TYR A 29 -17.70 -7.23 14.29
C TYR A 29 -18.43 -7.17 15.64
N LEU A 30 -18.11 -6.20 16.50
CA LEU A 30 -18.82 -5.97 17.76
C LEU A 30 -20.32 -5.73 17.54
N ILE A 31 -20.68 -4.84 16.59
CA ILE A 31 -22.07 -4.59 16.21
C ILE A 31 -22.75 -5.88 15.76
N THR A 32 -22.06 -6.71 14.98
CA THR A 32 -22.59 -8.00 14.52
C THR A 32 -22.88 -8.96 15.68
N LEU A 33 -22.02 -9.00 16.69
CA LEU A 33 -22.23 -9.83 17.88
C LEU A 33 -23.46 -9.39 18.68
N LEU A 34 -23.76 -8.08 18.70
CA LEU A 34 -24.95 -7.51 19.34
C LEU A 34 -26.23 -7.81 18.57
N LEU A 35 -26.18 -7.74 17.23
CA LEU A 35 -27.34 -7.99 16.37
C LEU A 35 -27.72 -9.48 16.30
N VAL A 36 -26.73 -10.39 16.30
CA VAL A 36 -26.98 -11.83 16.16
C VAL A 36 -26.74 -12.58 17.47
N ARG A 37 -27.84 -12.87 18.18
CA ARG A 37 -27.85 -13.64 19.43
C ARG A 37 -27.35 -15.08 19.24
N ASN A 38 -26.67 -15.62 20.26
CA ASN A 38 -26.08 -16.97 20.25
C ASN A 38 -27.13 -18.11 20.16
N ASN A 39 -28.39 -17.85 20.49
CA ASN A 39 -29.48 -18.84 20.49
C ASN A 39 -30.27 -18.87 19.16
N SER A 40 -29.91 -18.03 18.17
CA SER A 40 -30.56 -18.04 16.86
C SER A 40 -30.27 -19.33 16.09
N PRO A 41 -31.22 -19.90 15.33
CA PRO A 41 -30.92 -21.03 14.46
C PRO A 41 -29.84 -20.63 13.44
N ARG A 42 -28.84 -21.50 13.26
CA ARG A 42 -27.68 -21.26 12.39
C ARG A 42 -26.94 -19.95 12.72
N TYR A 43 -26.85 -19.54 13.99
CA TYR A 43 -26.28 -18.25 14.41
C TYR A 43 -24.88 -17.97 13.84
N ARG A 44 -24.03 -18.99 13.62
CA ARG A 44 -22.69 -18.83 13.03
C ARG A 44 -22.77 -18.31 11.59
N LEU A 45 -23.62 -18.93 10.78
CA LEU A 45 -23.86 -18.49 9.41
C LEU A 45 -24.46 -17.07 9.40
N LYS A 46 -25.45 -16.82 10.26
CA LYS A 46 -26.05 -15.48 10.39
C LYS A 46 -25.03 -14.42 10.79
N ARG A 47 -24.13 -14.71 11.74
CA ARG A 47 -23.05 -13.80 12.13
C ARG A 47 -22.11 -13.52 10.97
N PHE A 48 -21.70 -14.55 10.25
CA PHE A 48 -20.85 -14.38 9.09
C PHE A 48 -21.53 -13.51 8.02
N THR A 49 -22.78 -13.82 7.65
CA THR A 49 -23.50 -13.05 6.63
C THR A 49 -23.78 -11.62 7.07
N THR A 50 -24.23 -11.41 8.32
CA THR A 50 -24.45 -10.06 8.87
C THR A 50 -23.14 -9.27 8.94
N PHE A 51 -22.03 -9.86 9.39
CA PHE A 51 -20.74 -9.19 9.41
C PHE A 51 -20.31 -8.78 8.01
N SER A 52 -20.33 -9.70 7.05
CA SER A 52 -19.89 -9.44 5.67
C SER A 52 -20.73 -8.32 5.03
N LEU A 53 -22.06 -8.36 5.19
CA LEU A 53 -22.93 -7.32 4.65
C LEU A 53 -22.68 -5.95 5.31
N LEU A 54 -22.64 -5.91 6.65
CA LEU A 54 -22.36 -4.67 7.37
C LEU A 54 -20.99 -4.11 7.02
N TYR A 55 -19.97 -4.96 6.96
CA TYR A 55 -18.60 -4.54 6.66
C TYR A 55 -18.49 -3.96 5.24
N LEU A 56 -19.11 -4.59 4.24
CA LEU A 56 -19.14 -4.07 2.87
C LEU A 56 -19.91 -2.75 2.79
N ILE A 57 -21.09 -2.66 3.41
CA ILE A 57 -21.88 -1.43 3.46
C ILE A 57 -21.08 -0.30 4.13
N THR A 58 -20.45 -0.57 5.27
CA THR A 58 -19.62 0.41 5.98
C THR A 58 -18.43 0.84 5.12
N THR A 59 -17.69 -0.10 4.54
CA THR A 59 -16.49 0.16 3.73
C THR A 59 -16.80 0.92 2.43
N ILE A 60 -17.90 0.59 1.75
CA ILE A 60 -18.22 1.15 0.43
C ILE A 60 -18.99 2.46 0.55
N LEU A 61 -19.90 2.59 1.51
CA LEU A 61 -20.81 3.74 1.63
C LEU A 61 -20.40 4.69 2.75
N PHE A 62 -20.34 4.20 3.99
CA PHE A 62 -20.19 5.08 5.15
C PHE A 62 -18.77 5.65 5.28
N VAL A 63 -17.73 4.83 5.10
CA VAL A 63 -16.34 5.29 5.30
C VAL A 63 -15.98 6.40 4.32
N PRO A 64 -16.23 6.32 3.00
CA PRO A 64 -15.91 7.41 2.07
C PRO A 64 -16.65 8.72 2.37
N ILE A 65 -17.87 8.65 2.91
CA ILE A 65 -18.67 9.83 3.27
C ILE A 65 -18.13 10.50 4.55
N ILE A 66 -17.68 9.70 5.52
CA ILE A 66 -17.26 10.20 6.84
C ILE A 66 -15.78 10.61 6.86
N ALA A 67 -14.92 9.91 6.11
CA ALA A 67 -13.47 10.15 6.12
C ALA A 67 -13.06 11.62 5.87
N PRO A 68 -13.74 12.41 5.00
CA PRO A 68 -13.40 13.82 4.77
C PRO A 68 -13.44 14.68 6.04
N ILE A 69 -14.33 14.37 6.98
CA ILE A 69 -14.42 15.05 8.29
C ILE A 69 -13.10 14.89 9.08
N PHE A 70 -12.39 13.78 8.87
CA PHE A 70 -11.10 13.47 9.49
C PHE A 70 -9.90 13.91 8.63
N GLY A 71 -10.14 14.70 7.57
CA GLY A 71 -9.10 15.16 6.65
C GLY A 71 -8.54 14.06 5.76
N ARG A 72 -9.38 13.08 5.40
CA ARG A 72 -9.05 11.97 4.52
C ARG A 72 -10.06 11.82 3.40
N GLU A 73 -9.58 11.48 2.22
CA GLU A 73 -10.40 11.11 1.09
C GLU A 73 -9.95 9.76 0.55
N LYS A 74 -10.90 8.97 0.08
CA LYS A 74 -10.58 7.77 -0.69
C LYS A 74 -9.81 8.19 -1.95
N ILE A 75 -8.78 7.42 -2.31
CA ILE A 75 -8.02 7.68 -3.54
C ILE A 75 -8.96 7.59 -4.74
N LYS A 76 -8.94 8.63 -5.57
CA LYS A 76 -9.77 8.68 -6.78
C LYS A 76 -9.13 7.82 -7.88
N LYS A 77 -9.73 6.66 -8.13
CA LYS A 77 -9.38 5.78 -9.24
C LYS A 77 -10.12 6.25 -10.49
N PHE A 78 -9.49 7.10 -11.28
CA PHE A 78 -9.98 7.48 -12.61
C PHE A 78 -9.29 6.60 -13.67
N GLU A 79 -9.23 7.07 -14.92
CA GLU A 79 -8.64 6.32 -16.04
C GLU A 79 -7.17 5.96 -15.82
N TYR A 80 -6.39 6.87 -15.21
CA TYR A 80 -4.92 6.77 -15.15
C TYR A 80 -4.36 6.29 -13.79
N VAL A 81 -5.21 6.09 -12.77
CA VAL A 81 -4.77 5.68 -11.43
C VAL A 81 -5.48 4.41 -11.01
N GLU A 82 -4.73 3.39 -10.62
CA GLU A 82 -5.29 2.12 -10.15
C GLU A 82 -4.58 1.58 -8.91
N ALA A 83 -5.32 0.82 -8.10
CA ALA A 83 -4.72 0.06 -7.01
C ALA A 83 -4.14 -1.23 -7.57
N ARG A 84 -3.00 -1.67 -7.02
CA ARG A 84 -2.42 -2.97 -7.33
C ARG A 84 -3.37 -4.13 -7.03
N THR A 85 -4.07 -4.05 -5.89
CA THR A 85 -4.99 -5.09 -5.42
C THR A 85 -6.31 -4.45 -4.99
N PHE A 86 -7.41 -5.20 -5.06
CA PHE A 86 -8.67 -4.73 -4.44
C PHE A 86 -8.62 -4.82 -2.90
N MET A 87 -7.66 -5.56 -2.34
CA MET A 87 -7.51 -5.72 -0.89
C MET A 87 -7.19 -4.39 -0.22
N THR A 88 -6.47 -3.48 -0.88
CA THR A 88 -6.25 -2.13 -0.36
C THR A 88 -7.55 -1.37 -0.11
N ASP A 89 -8.56 -1.56 -0.95
CA ASP A 89 -9.89 -0.97 -0.76
C ASP A 89 -10.69 -1.70 0.29
N LEU A 90 -10.70 -3.04 0.22
CA LEU A 90 -11.45 -3.86 1.17
C LEU A 90 -10.95 -3.62 2.60
N MET A 91 -9.65 -3.40 2.79
CA MET A 91 -9.03 -3.13 4.08
C MET A 91 -8.99 -1.64 4.42
N ASN A 92 -9.62 -0.76 3.64
CA ASN A 92 -9.63 0.69 3.87
C ASN A 92 -8.23 1.33 3.97
N ARG A 93 -7.25 0.82 3.20
CA ARG A 93 -5.85 1.30 3.18
C ARG A 93 -5.57 2.31 2.05
N ASN A 94 -6.62 2.78 1.39
CA ASN A 94 -6.53 3.68 0.24
C ASN A 94 -7.09 5.08 0.52
N TYR A 95 -6.87 5.59 1.72
CA TYR A 95 -7.27 6.94 2.10
C TYR A 95 -6.06 7.85 2.21
N VAL A 96 -6.17 9.08 1.71
CA VAL A 96 -5.09 10.06 1.66
C VAL A 96 -5.62 11.45 1.97
N ARG A 97 -4.75 12.43 2.18
CA ARG A 97 -5.18 13.83 2.19
C ARG A 97 -5.59 14.30 0.78
N PRO A 98 -6.52 15.26 0.66
CA PRO A 98 -6.96 15.78 -0.64
C PRO A 98 -5.80 16.24 -1.53
N GLU A 99 -4.76 16.85 -0.97
CA GLU A 99 -3.59 17.33 -1.72
C GLU A 99 -2.80 16.19 -2.38
N LEU A 100 -2.75 15.01 -1.72
CA LEU A 100 -2.09 13.84 -2.29
C LEU A 100 -2.93 13.28 -3.44
N ASN A 101 -4.25 13.25 -3.28
CA ASN A 101 -5.19 12.92 -4.35
C ASN A 101 -4.95 13.79 -5.59
N THR A 102 -4.91 15.12 -5.43
CA THR A 102 -4.61 16.05 -6.53
C THR A 102 -3.24 15.79 -7.16
N SER A 103 -2.23 15.51 -6.35
CA SER A 103 -0.88 15.22 -6.84
C SER A 103 -0.86 13.93 -7.67
N LEU A 104 -1.51 12.86 -7.20
CA LEU A 104 -1.62 11.59 -7.91
C LEU A 104 -2.27 11.75 -9.28
N GLN A 105 -3.35 12.54 -9.38
CA GLN A 105 -4.00 12.78 -10.68
C GLN A 105 -3.06 13.50 -11.66
N LYS A 106 -2.36 14.54 -11.19
CA LYS A 106 -1.41 15.27 -12.05
C LYS A 106 -0.25 14.39 -12.52
N ILE A 107 0.30 13.57 -11.61
CA ILE A 107 1.37 12.62 -11.93
C ILE A 107 0.88 11.60 -12.96
N ALA A 108 -0.30 11.01 -12.73
CA ALA A 108 -0.86 10.00 -13.61
C ALA A 108 -1.16 10.53 -15.02
N THR A 109 -1.76 11.72 -15.13
CA THR A 109 -1.99 12.39 -16.42
C THR A 109 -0.67 12.75 -17.12
N GLY A 110 0.34 13.20 -16.36
CA GLY A 110 1.67 13.48 -16.91
C GLY A 110 2.35 12.22 -17.47
N LEU A 111 2.21 11.11 -16.75
CA LEU A 111 2.74 9.81 -17.17
C LEU A 111 2.04 9.30 -18.42
N ASP A 112 0.71 9.32 -18.45
CA ASP A 112 -0.10 8.85 -19.58
C ASP A 112 0.22 9.64 -20.87
N LYS A 113 0.40 10.96 -20.78
CA LYS A 113 0.85 11.78 -21.92
C LYS A 113 2.17 11.31 -22.54
N LYS A 114 3.06 10.74 -21.74
CA LYS A 114 4.37 10.23 -22.21
C LYS A 114 4.28 8.78 -22.65
N TYR A 115 3.42 8.01 -22.00
CA TYR A 115 3.23 6.58 -22.19
C TYR A 115 1.74 6.24 -22.20
N PRO A 116 1.04 6.46 -23.33
CA PRO A 116 -0.40 6.26 -23.41
C PRO A 116 -0.81 4.86 -22.96
N GLY A 117 -1.77 4.79 -22.03
CA GLY A 117 -2.27 3.53 -21.47
C GLY A 117 -1.46 2.97 -20.30
N ILE A 118 -0.32 3.57 -19.94
CA ILE A 118 0.42 3.23 -18.70
C ILE A 118 -0.13 4.05 -17.55
N LYS A 119 -0.55 3.33 -16.49
CA LYS A 119 -1.21 3.89 -15.33
C LYS A 119 -0.25 4.06 -14.16
N LEU A 120 -0.57 5.01 -13.29
CA LEU A 120 0.00 5.08 -11.96
C LEU A 120 -0.64 3.99 -11.09
N VAL A 121 0.13 2.94 -10.80
CA VAL A 121 -0.30 1.83 -9.93
C VAL A 121 0.18 2.08 -8.50
N TYR A 122 -0.74 2.20 -7.55
CA TYR A 122 -0.41 2.39 -6.13
C TYR A 122 -0.62 1.12 -5.29
N LEU A 123 0.06 1.05 -4.14
CA LEU A 123 0.04 -0.03 -3.17
C LEU A 123 -0.67 0.44 -1.88
N ASP A 124 -0.03 0.41 -0.71
CA ASP A 124 -0.63 0.92 0.53
C ASP A 124 -0.52 2.46 0.62
N ALA A 125 -1.57 3.10 1.15
CA ALA A 125 -1.63 4.52 1.43
C ALA A 125 -1.90 4.80 2.92
N ASN A 126 -3.15 4.95 3.35
CA ASN A 126 -3.48 5.18 4.76
C ASN A 126 -4.89 4.69 5.11
N PHE A 127 -5.17 4.66 6.41
CA PHE A 127 -6.50 4.47 6.96
C PHE A 127 -7.33 5.77 7.00
N PRO A 128 -8.67 5.67 7.07
CA PRO A 128 -9.58 6.81 6.89
C PRO A 128 -9.71 7.80 8.06
N PHE A 129 -9.46 7.43 9.31
CA PHE A 129 -9.94 8.23 10.45
C PHE A 129 -8.86 8.74 11.42
N ILE A 130 -7.96 7.87 11.87
CA ILE A 130 -7.08 8.18 13.02
C ILE A 130 -5.62 8.34 12.57
N ASN A 131 -5.02 9.51 12.85
CA ASN A 131 -3.59 9.70 12.69
C ASN A 131 -2.80 8.80 13.65
N LYS A 132 -1.64 8.29 13.21
CA LYS A 132 -0.75 7.39 13.99
C LYS A 132 -1.38 6.05 14.35
N PHE A 133 -2.52 5.70 13.75
CA PHE A 133 -3.02 4.33 13.81
C PHE A 133 -2.02 3.40 13.11
N PRO A 134 -1.65 2.25 13.72
CA PRO A 134 -0.61 1.39 13.17
C PRO A 134 -1.07 0.75 11.85
N LEU A 135 -0.41 1.11 10.75
CA LEU A 135 -0.58 0.45 9.45
C LEU A 135 0.57 -0.55 9.27
N LEU A 136 0.35 -1.83 9.57
CA LEU A 136 1.36 -2.86 9.38
C LEU A 136 1.43 -3.31 7.91
N PRO A 137 2.64 -3.46 7.32
CA PRO A 137 3.97 -3.15 7.88
C PRO A 137 4.39 -1.66 7.72
N HIS A 138 3.64 -0.86 6.98
CA HIS A 138 3.92 0.54 6.60
C HIS A 138 3.75 1.57 7.74
N LEU A 139 4.52 1.44 8.82
CA LEU A 139 4.35 2.27 10.03
C LEU A 139 4.46 3.78 9.82
N SER A 140 5.19 4.23 8.79
CA SER A 140 5.35 5.67 8.50
C SER A 140 4.07 6.29 7.92
N HIS A 141 3.17 5.47 7.37
CA HIS A 141 1.91 5.88 6.77
C HIS A 141 0.88 6.19 7.85
N SER A 142 1.10 7.27 8.58
CA SER A 142 0.34 7.61 9.79
C SER A 142 -0.54 8.85 9.64
N ASP A 143 -0.48 9.58 8.53
CA ASP A 143 -0.97 10.95 8.42
C ASP A 143 -1.64 11.29 7.07
N GLY A 144 -1.85 10.28 6.22
CA GLY A 144 -2.47 10.44 4.90
C GLY A 144 -1.61 11.18 3.88
N LYS A 145 -0.34 11.45 4.20
CA LYS A 145 0.59 12.18 3.32
C LYS A 145 1.50 11.27 2.51
N LYS A 146 1.38 9.95 2.68
CA LYS A 146 2.31 8.95 2.14
C LYS A 146 1.57 7.89 1.37
N ILE A 147 2.21 7.40 0.31
CA ILE A 147 1.69 6.36 -0.55
C ILE A 147 2.85 5.63 -1.21
N ASP A 148 2.71 4.32 -1.34
CA ASP A 148 3.65 3.50 -2.09
C ASP A 148 3.13 3.35 -3.52
N ILE A 149 4.02 3.59 -4.49
CA ILE A 149 3.74 3.57 -5.93
C ILE A 149 4.63 2.51 -6.54
N SER A 150 4.05 1.64 -7.36
CA SER A 150 4.82 0.60 -8.03
C SER A 150 5.82 1.17 -9.04
N LEU A 151 6.95 0.48 -9.19
CA LEU A 151 7.85 0.63 -10.35
C LEU A 151 7.13 0.27 -11.67
N ILE A 152 7.69 0.71 -12.80
CA ILE A 152 7.17 0.43 -14.14
C ILE A 152 8.03 -0.66 -14.80
N TYR A 153 7.36 -1.58 -15.50
CA TYR A 153 7.97 -2.77 -16.10
C TYR A 153 7.63 -2.87 -17.58
N THR A 154 8.43 -3.65 -18.30
CA THR A 154 8.14 -4.16 -19.64
C THR A 154 7.82 -5.64 -19.60
N ASP A 155 7.01 -6.09 -20.54
CA ASP A 155 6.78 -7.51 -20.81
C ASP A 155 7.96 -8.15 -21.55
N GLU A 156 7.84 -9.44 -21.87
CA GLU A 156 8.84 -10.25 -22.57
C GLU A 156 9.17 -9.73 -23.98
N ASN A 157 8.29 -8.91 -24.57
CA ASN A 157 8.49 -8.27 -25.87
C ASN A 157 9.10 -6.87 -25.75
N GLY A 158 9.43 -6.43 -24.53
CA GLY A 158 9.96 -5.09 -24.25
C GLY A 158 8.89 -3.99 -24.26
N LYS A 159 7.60 -4.32 -24.29
CA LYS A 159 6.50 -3.34 -24.26
C LYS A 159 6.13 -2.99 -22.83
N LEU A 160 5.90 -1.70 -22.56
CA LEU A 160 5.47 -1.24 -21.23
C LEU A 160 4.13 -1.87 -20.83
N THR A 161 3.99 -2.20 -19.55
CA THR A 161 2.80 -2.88 -19.02
C THR A 161 2.40 -2.40 -17.63
N ASN A 162 1.09 -2.49 -17.36
CA ASN A 162 0.53 -2.27 -16.02
C ASN A 162 0.60 -3.53 -15.15
N LYS A 163 0.99 -4.70 -15.70
CA LYS A 163 1.28 -5.91 -14.92
C LYS A 163 2.39 -5.66 -13.90
N LYS A 164 2.42 -6.48 -12.85
CA LYS A 164 3.38 -6.38 -11.73
C LYS A 164 3.88 -7.75 -11.29
N PRO A 165 5.14 -7.85 -10.82
CA PRO A 165 5.75 -9.16 -10.59
C PRO A 165 5.03 -10.01 -9.53
N SER A 166 4.60 -9.41 -8.42
CA SER A 166 3.94 -10.10 -7.31
C SER A 166 2.45 -9.79 -7.17
N ILE A 167 1.72 -10.67 -6.49
CA ILE A 167 0.30 -10.49 -6.18
C ILE A 167 0.08 -9.26 -5.30
N SER A 168 0.88 -9.10 -4.25
CA SER A 168 0.77 -7.94 -3.35
C SER A 168 1.29 -6.64 -3.95
N GLY A 169 2.22 -6.74 -4.91
CA GLY A 169 3.02 -5.63 -5.42
C GLY A 169 4.29 -5.33 -4.61
N TYR A 170 4.56 -6.07 -3.54
CA TYR A 170 5.79 -6.00 -2.73
C TYR A 170 6.64 -7.26 -2.91
N GLY A 171 7.90 -7.19 -2.48
CA GLY A 171 8.79 -8.33 -2.22
C GLY A 171 9.48 -8.94 -3.43
N VAL A 172 9.29 -8.40 -4.64
CA VAL A 172 10.09 -8.74 -5.82
C VAL A 172 10.97 -7.54 -6.13
N TYR A 173 12.25 -7.71 -5.84
CA TYR A 173 13.19 -6.58 -5.77
C TYR A 173 13.99 -6.39 -7.05
N GLU A 174 14.13 -5.13 -7.45
CA GLU A 174 15.08 -4.67 -8.46
C GLU A 174 16.46 -4.47 -7.84
N GLY A 175 17.10 -5.56 -7.41
CA GLY A 175 18.39 -5.55 -6.74
C GLY A 175 19.54 -4.90 -7.55
N PRO A 176 20.68 -4.62 -6.91
CA PRO A 176 21.83 -3.99 -7.53
C PRO A 176 22.43 -4.89 -8.62
N LYS A 177 22.88 -4.26 -9.71
CA LYS A 177 23.73 -4.92 -10.73
C LYS A 177 25.10 -5.24 -10.13
N PRO A 178 25.87 -6.18 -10.71
CA PRO A 178 27.19 -6.56 -10.17
C PRO A 178 28.19 -5.40 -9.98
N SER A 179 28.07 -4.33 -10.76
CA SER A 179 28.91 -3.13 -10.66
C SER A 179 28.34 -2.02 -9.75
N GLU A 180 27.13 -2.20 -9.21
CA GLU A 180 26.48 -1.23 -8.36
C GLU A 180 26.79 -1.49 -6.88
N TYR A 181 26.81 -0.44 -6.07
CA TYR A 181 26.99 -0.58 -4.63
C TYR A 181 25.81 -1.35 -4.01
N ASN A 182 26.12 -2.49 -3.39
CA ASN A 182 25.13 -3.36 -2.77
C ASN A 182 24.70 -2.85 -1.39
N GLN A 183 23.77 -1.89 -1.36
CA GLN A 183 23.24 -1.35 -0.10
C GLN A 183 22.54 -2.42 0.76
N ILE A 184 21.95 -3.42 0.11
CA ILE A 184 21.17 -4.48 0.78
C ILE A 184 22.08 -5.33 1.64
N GLU A 185 23.16 -5.86 1.05
CA GLU A 185 24.19 -6.63 1.76
C GLU A 185 24.73 -5.81 2.94
N LYS A 186 25.05 -4.54 2.72
CA LYS A 186 25.55 -3.66 3.80
C LYS A 186 24.55 -3.39 4.92
N CYS A 187 23.24 -3.44 4.65
CA CYS A 187 22.22 -3.36 5.69
C CYS A 187 22.06 -4.69 6.43
N LEU A 188 22.09 -5.81 5.72
CA LEU A 188 21.98 -7.16 6.29
C LEU A 188 23.19 -7.52 7.16
N ASP A 189 24.41 -7.19 6.73
CA ASP A 189 25.65 -7.35 7.50
C ASP A 189 25.61 -6.60 8.84
N LYS A 190 24.83 -5.52 8.92
CA LYS A 190 24.58 -4.75 10.15
C LYS A 190 23.47 -5.35 11.02
N GLY A 191 23.04 -6.58 10.74
CA GLY A 191 22.02 -7.31 11.47
C GLY A 191 20.59 -6.81 11.24
N LYS A 192 20.33 -6.04 10.16
CA LYS A 192 19.01 -5.48 9.88
C LYS A 192 18.15 -6.43 9.06
N TRP A 193 17.76 -7.55 9.67
CA TRP A 193 16.95 -8.58 9.03
C TRP A 193 15.62 -8.05 8.48
N GLN A 194 15.01 -7.05 9.14
CA GLN A 194 13.73 -6.49 8.72
C GLN A 194 13.82 -5.76 7.38
N TYR A 195 15.02 -5.36 6.96
CA TYR A 195 15.28 -4.67 5.70
C TYR A 195 14.76 -5.44 4.50
N ASP A 196 14.91 -6.78 4.54
CA ASP A 196 14.57 -7.71 3.46
C ASP A 196 13.29 -8.51 3.75
N PHE A 197 12.55 -8.15 4.81
CA PHE A 197 11.32 -8.83 5.21
C PHE A 197 10.22 -8.84 4.13
N PRO A 198 10.02 -7.78 3.31
CA PRO A 198 8.94 -7.78 2.31
C PRO A 198 8.99 -8.94 1.29
N ARG A 199 10.11 -9.66 1.14
CA ARG A 199 10.21 -10.88 0.31
C ARG A 199 9.17 -11.94 0.68
N TYR A 200 8.71 -11.95 1.93
CA TYR A 200 7.65 -12.85 2.42
C TYR A 200 6.24 -12.32 2.18
N LEU A 201 6.10 -11.09 1.70
CA LEU A 201 4.83 -10.42 1.45
C LEU A 201 4.45 -10.44 -0.04
N THR A 202 5.17 -11.15 -0.90
CA THR A 202 4.84 -11.24 -2.34
C THR A 202 3.44 -11.81 -2.58
N PHE A 203 3.01 -12.74 -1.71
CA PHE A 203 1.83 -13.59 -1.87
C PHE A 203 1.82 -14.38 -3.19
N GLY A 204 3.01 -14.63 -3.77
CA GLY A 204 3.20 -15.29 -5.05
C GLY A 204 3.77 -14.37 -6.12
N ILE A 205 4.70 -14.90 -6.91
CA ILE A 205 5.26 -14.26 -8.10
C ILE A 205 4.45 -14.76 -9.29
N ILE A 206 3.78 -13.86 -10.00
CA ILE A 206 2.80 -14.19 -11.05
C ILE A 206 3.18 -13.69 -12.44
N ASN A 207 4.19 -12.81 -12.54
CA ASN A 207 4.72 -12.32 -13.81
C ASN A 207 6.25 -12.21 -13.69
N SER A 208 6.95 -13.35 -13.64
CA SER A 208 8.41 -13.42 -13.46
C SER A 208 9.20 -12.99 -14.71
N GLU A 209 8.53 -12.92 -15.86
CA GLU A 209 9.06 -12.48 -17.14
C GLU A 209 9.22 -10.95 -17.24
N LEU A 210 8.60 -10.20 -16.32
CA LEU A 210 8.65 -8.75 -16.35
C LEU A 210 10.06 -8.24 -16.10
N THR A 211 10.45 -7.23 -16.86
CA THR A 211 11.74 -6.55 -16.72
C THR A 211 11.54 -5.11 -16.29
N PHE A 212 12.35 -4.61 -15.36
CA PHE A 212 12.28 -3.23 -14.92
C PHE A 212 12.56 -2.23 -16.04
N SER A 213 11.66 -1.25 -16.20
CA SER A 213 11.84 -0.16 -17.15
C SER A 213 12.54 1.02 -16.49
N GLU A 214 13.86 1.12 -16.69
CA GLU A 214 14.65 2.26 -16.19
C GLU A 214 14.10 3.60 -16.70
N LYS A 215 13.83 3.70 -18.01
CA LYS A 215 13.35 4.93 -18.64
C LYS A 215 11.98 5.35 -18.11
N ALA A 216 10.99 4.46 -18.14
CA ALA A 216 9.64 4.81 -17.72
C ALA A 216 9.56 5.08 -16.21
N THR A 217 10.26 4.30 -15.38
CA THR A 217 10.32 4.55 -13.93
C THR A 217 11.00 5.89 -13.62
N LYS A 218 12.08 6.24 -14.33
CA LYS A 218 12.70 7.57 -14.20
C LYS A 218 11.71 8.69 -14.49
N ASP A 219 10.91 8.54 -15.53
CA ASP A 219 9.92 9.52 -15.93
C ASP A 219 8.78 9.65 -14.92
N LEU A 220 8.30 8.53 -14.36
CA LEU A 220 7.37 8.54 -13.23
C LEU A 220 7.92 9.33 -12.05
N ILE A 221 9.18 9.08 -11.66
CA ILE A 221 9.84 9.82 -10.56
C ILE A 221 9.94 11.30 -10.91
N GLN A 222 10.23 11.65 -12.17
CA GLN A 222 10.25 13.05 -12.60
C GLN A 222 8.87 13.71 -12.49
N GLU A 223 7.79 13.03 -12.88
CA GLU A 223 6.41 13.54 -12.69
C GLU A 223 6.07 13.74 -11.21
N ILE A 224 6.51 12.83 -10.32
CA ILE A 224 6.38 13.01 -8.87
C ILE A 224 7.15 14.25 -8.40
N LEU A 225 8.40 14.41 -8.83
CA LEU A 225 9.24 15.55 -8.42
C LEU A 225 8.76 16.88 -8.99
N LYS A 226 8.07 16.90 -10.15
CA LYS A 226 7.45 18.12 -10.68
C LYS A 226 6.37 18.68 -9.75
N GLN A 227 5.76 17.86 -8.90
CA GLN A 227 4.74 18.34 -7.97
C GLN A 227 5.37 19.22 -6.88
N PRO A 228 4.92 20.48 -6.70
CA PRO A 228 5.42 21.36 -5.64
C PRO A 228 5.14 20.84 -4.23
N SER A 229 4.12 19.99 -4.09
CA SER A 229 3.70 19.34 -2.85
C SER A 229 4.65 18.21 -2.41
N THR A 230 5.51 17.71 -3.31
CA THR A 230 6.44 16.61 -3.02
C THR A 230 7.49 17.04 -2.00
N GLY A 231 7.49 16.35 -0.85
CA GLY A 231 8.44 16.55 0.25
C GLY A 231 9.60 15.56 0.19
N LYS A 232 9.30 14.26 0.18
CA LYS A 232 10.30 13.18 0.13
C LYS A 232 9.87 12.09 -0.84
N LEU A 233 10.86 11.44 -1.42
CA LEU A 233 10.71 10.22 -2.22
C LEU A 233 11.79 9.24 -1.78
N PHE A 234 11.42 8.01 -1.47
CA PHE A 234 12.39 6.94 -1.16
C PHE A 234 12.42 5.89 -2.26
N ILE A 235 13.64 5.59 -2.69
CA ILE A 235 14.05 4.45 -3.50
C ILE A 235 15.42 4.01 -3.01
N GLU A 236 15.83 2.79 -3.34
CA GLU A 236 17.16 2.32 -2.97
C GLU A 236 18.31 3.11 -3.64
N PRO A 237 19.49 3.22 -2.99
CA PRO A 237 20.63 3.96 -3.53
C PRO A 237 21.09 3.48 -4.91
N HIS A 238 21.08 2.17 -5.17
CA HIS A 238 21.47 1.64 -6.48
C HIS A 238 20.49 2.09 -7.57
N LEU A 239 19.18 2.08 -7.30
CA LEU A 239 18.18 2.61 -8.25
C LEU A 239 18.37 4.10 -8.50
N LYS A 240 18.65 4.90 -7.45
CA LYS A 240 18.93 6.33 -7.63
C LYS A 240 20.12 6.58 -8.57
N THR A 241 21.18 5.79 -8.42
CA THR A 241 22.38 5.86 -9.28
C THR A 241 22.08 5.36 -10.70
N ARG A 242 21.44 4.20 -10.84
CA ARG A 242 21.05 3.58 -12.12
C ARG A 242 20.20 4.52 -12.98
N LEU A 243 19.23 5.17 -12.36
CA LEU A 243 18.33 6.13 -13.03
C LEU A 243 19.00 7.51 -13.25
N ASN A 244 20.23 7.72 -12.78
CA ASN A 244 20.97 8.98 -12.83
C ASN A 244 20.15 10.17 -12.30
N MET A 245 19.64 10.04 -11.07
CA MET A 245 18.72 11.01 -10.46
C MET A 245 19.40 11.86 -9.38
N LYS A 246 19.59 13.14 -9.69
CA LYS A 246 20.20 14.14 -8.80
C LYS A 246 19.14 15.10 -8.25
N ASN A 247 18.34 14.65 -7.29
CA ASN A 247 17.40 15.52 -6.58
C ASN A 247 17.47 15.27 -5.06
N GLN A 248 17.53 16.34 -4.26
CA GLN A 248 17.67 16.27 -2.79
C GLN A 248 16.42 15.70 -2.08
N ARG A 249 15.27 15.67 -2.76
CA ARG A 249 14.06 15.03 -2.25
C ARG A 249 14.08 13.51 -2.39
N ILE A 250 14.94 12.96 -3.27
CA ILE A 250 15.17 11.52 -3.39
C ILE A 250 16.19 11.11 -2.33
N ARG A 251 15.75 10.31 -1.36
CA ARG A 251 16.52 9.97 -0.17
C ARG A 251 16.56 8.47 0.04
N PHE A 252 17.58 8.03 0.76
CA PHE A 252 17.62 6.71 1.35
C PHE A 252 16.92 6.75 2.72
N HIS A 253 16.04 5.79 2.97
CA HIS A 253 15.25 5.69 4.22
C HIS A 253 16.06 5.15 5.41
N GLY A 254 17.21 4.50 5.14
CA GLY A 254 18.10 3.93 6.15
C GLY A 254 17.81 2.47 6.46
N CYS A 255 18.82 1.70 6.88
CA CYS A 255 18.69 0.25 7.08
C CYS A 255 17.69 -0.20 8.17
N GLN A 256 17.05 0.71 8.90
CA GLN A 256 16.06 0.35 9.92
C GLN A 256 14.66 0.10 9.33
N ALA A 257 14.38 0.64 8.15
CA ALA A 257 13.13 0.45 7.42
C ALA A 257 13.30 -0.58 6.30
N VAL A 258 12.20 -1.05 5.74
CA VAL A 258 12.20 -2.01 4.62
C VAL A 258 12.77 -1.37 3.36
N ARG A 259 13.44 -2.16 2.51
CA ARG A 259 13.98 -1.69 1.23
C ARG A 259 12.89 -1.21 0.27
N HIS A 260 13.25 -0.26 -0.60
CA HIS A 260 12.36 0.39 -1.58
C HIS A 260 12.89 0.25 -3.02
N ASP A 261 13.13 -0.99 -3.42
CA ASP A 261 13.48 -1.38 -4.79
C ASP A 261 12.49 -2.37 -5.41
N ASP A 262 11.35 -2.57 -4.78
CA ASP A 262 10.12 -3.14 -5.36
C ASP A 262 9.06 -2.04 -5.61
N HIS A 263 9.18 -0.88 -4.94
CA HIS A 263 8.27 0.25 -5.05
C HIS A 263 8.97 1.60 -4.76
N ILE A 264 8.26 2.70 -5.04
CA ILE A 264 8.61 4.08 -4.71
C ILE A 264 7.74 4.54 -3.55
N HIS A 265 8.34 4.97 -2.46
CA HIS A 265 7.60 5.65 -1.40
C HIS A 265 7.52 7.15 -1.68
N PHE A 266 6.30 7.67 -1.84
CA PHE A 266 6.04 9.08 -2.11
C PHE A 266 5.40 9.77 -0.91
N GLN A 267 6.00 10.88 -0.46
CA GLN A 267 5.53 11.67 0.67
C GLN A 267 5.37 13.16 0.32
N LEU A 268 4.24 13.75 0.74
CA LEU A 268 4.02 15.20 0.73
C LEU A 268 4.85 15.94 1.80
N LYS A 269 5.02 17.25 1.62
CA LYS A 269 5.61 18.17 2.60
C LYS A 269 4.89 18.15 3.96
#